data_AF-A0A9X1Z578-F1
#
_entry.id   AF-A0A9X1Z578-F1
#
_cell.length_a   1.000
_cell.length_b   1.000
_cell.length_c   1.000
_cell.angle_alpha   90.00
_cell.angle_beta   90.00
_cell.angle_gamma   90.00
#
_symmetry.space_group_name_H-M   'P 1'
#
loop_
_entity.id
_entity.type
_entity.pdbx_description
1 polymer ?
#
loop_
_entity_poly.entity_id
_entity_poly.type
_entity_poly.pdbx_seq_one_letter_code
_entity_poly.pdbx_strand_id
1 'polypeptide(L)'
;HSNDGVKFLGVEIGSRFTRIQAKKLTGFKQKLKRMTKRNGGKPLEQVIKELNPLLRGFSQYFRIANTDRAFAKIAGWLRRRLRSIQLRLWKKPTRLHRRLKQLGYKPPFRSISMTSWRNAASPLASFAMPNQWFNDLGLVNLAHDRTGYVFSNYAEWKYA
;
A
#
# COMPACT_ATOMS: atom_id res chain seq x y z
N HIS A 1 -21.11 -15.53 27.93
CA HIS A 1 -20.49 -16.05 26.70
C HIS A 1 -19.48 -15.04 26.19
N SER A 2 -18.24 -15.49 25.92
CA SER A 2 -17.09 -14.64 25.63
C SER A 2 -17.34 -13.70 24.44
N ASN A 3 -17.36 -12.39 24.69
CA ASN A 3 -17.31 -11.35 23.65
C ASN A 3 -15.94 -11.29 22.95
N ASP A 4 -14.94 -12.01 23.47
CA ASP A 4 -13.62 -12.14 22.85
C ASP A 4 -13.70 -13.20 21.76
N GLY A 5 -13.65 -12.75 20.50
CA GLY A 5 -13.72 -13.61 19.32
C GLY A 5 -12.65 -14.70 19.29
N VAL A 6 -12.92 -15.78 18.55
CA VAL A 6 -12.04 -16.94 18.44
C VAL A 6 -10.97 -16.69 17.37
N LYS A 7 -9.70 -16.95 17.71
CA LYS A 7 -8.57 -16.86 16.78
C LYS A 7 -8.42 -18.17 16.00
N PHE A 8 -8.56 -18.11 14.68
CA PHE A 8 -8.42 -19.29 13.82
C PHE A 8 -7.80 -18.89 12.47
N LEU A 9 -6.85 -19.67 11.94
CA LEU A 9 -6.20 -19.48 10.63
C LEU A 9 -5.76 -18.03 10.31
N GLY A 10 -5.32 -17.27 11.31
CA GLY A 10 -4.85 -15.90 11.12
C GLY A 10 -5.95 -14.82 11.07
N VAL A 11 -7.21 -15.21 11.23
CA VAL A 11 -8.34 -14.31 11.49
C VAL A 11 -8.82 -14.44 12.94
N GLU A 12 -9.61 -13.48 13.37
CA GLU A 12 -10.32 -13.46 14.63
C GLU A 12 -11.80 -13.29 14.32
N ILE A 13 -12.59 -14.28 14.70
CA ILE A 13 -14.01 -14.43 14.37
C ILE A 13 -14.79 -14.13 15.64
N GLY A 14 -15.47 -12.99 15.65
CA GLY A 14 -16.47 -12.62 16.64
C GLY A 14 -17.86 -12.71 16.06
N SER A 15 -18.89 -12.67 16.92
CA SER A 15 -20.29 -12.84 16.51
C SER A 15 -20.79 -11.81 15.49
N ARG A 16 -20.13 -10.64 15.40
CA ARG A 16 -20.49 -9.55 14.47
C ARG A 16 -19.33 -9.11 13.56
N PHE A 17 -18.17 -9.75 13.64
CA PHE A 17 -17.00 -9.32 12.87
C PHE A 17 -16.04 -10.46 12.59
N THR A 18 -15.38 -10.39 11.44
CA THR A 18 -14.19 -11.18 11.14
C THR A 18 -13.05 -10.21 10.86
N ARG A 19 -11.97 -10.26 11.63
CA ARG A 19 -10.81 -9.34 11.46
C ARG A 19 -9.51 -10.12 11.30
N ILE A 20 -8.53 -9.54 10.61
CA ILE A 20 -7.19 -10.14 10.54
C ILE A 20 -6.50 -10.01 11.91
N GLN A 21 -5.85 -11.08 12.37
CA GLN A 21 -5.03 -11.02 13.58
C GLN A 21 -3.90 -9.99 13.44
N ALA A 22 -3.71 -9.18 14.49
CA ALA A 22 -2.70 -8.12 14.51
C ALA A 22 -1.28 -8.63 14.16
N LYS A 23 -0.92 -9.84 14.58
CA LYS A 23 0.37 -10.49 14.28
C LYS A 23 0.58 -10.66 12.77
N LYS A 24 -0.46 -11.04 12.01
CA LYS A 24 -0.39 -11.22 10.55
C LYS A 24 -0.22 -9.88 9.84
N LEU A 25 -0.94 -8.84 10.26
CA LEU A 25 -0.78 -7.47 9.74
C LEU A 25 0.64 -6.93 9.99
N THR A 26 1.17 -7.12 11.21
CA THR A 26 2.52 -6.70 11.56
C THR A 26 3.58 -7.43 10.73
N GLY A 27 3.46 -8.75 10.57
CA GLY A 27 4.37 -9.55 9.73
C GLY A 27 4.33 -9.12 8.27
N PHE A 28 3.14 -8.86 7.73
CA PHE A 28 2.97 -8.34 6.37
C PHE A 28 3.65 -6.99 6.18
N LYS A 29 3.40 -6.05 7.10
CA LYS A 29 4.02 -4.72 7.09
C LYS A 29 5.55 -4.82 7.19
N GLN A 30 6.09 -5.75 7.98
CA GLN A 30 7.53 -5.99 8.06
C GLN A 30 8.10 -6.53 6.74
N LYS A 31 7.42 -7.49 6.09
CA LYS A 31 7.83 -8.01 4.78
C LYS A 31 7.84 -6.91 3.72
N LEU A 32 6.79 -6.11 3.65
CA LEU A 32 6.73 -4.93 2.78
C LEU A 32 7.88 -3.95 3.06
N LYS A 33 8.19 -3.68 4.34
CA LYS A 33 9.31 -2.80 4.74
C LYS A 33 10.66 -3.32 4.22
N ARG A 34 10.90 -4.64 4.29
CA ARG A 34 12.13 -5.27 3.80
C ARG A 34 12.27 -5.19 2.29
N MET A 35 11.16 -5.29 1.54
CA MET A 35 11.16 -5.18 0.07
C MET A 35 11.29 -3.73 -0.40
N THR A 36 10.76 -2.78 0.36
CA THR A 36 10.81 -1.33 0.05
C THR A 36 11.99 -0.64 0.74
N LYS A 37 13.19 -1.22 0.67
CA LYS A 37 14.40 -0.57 1.19
C LYS A 37 14.75 0.64 0.34
N ARG A 38 15.04 1.77 1.01
CA ARG A 38 15.32 3.04 0.32
C ARG A 38 16.65 3.07 -0.42
N ASN A 39 17.63 2.29 0.02
CA ASN A 39 18.99 2.28 -0.55
C ASN A 39 19.18 1.15 -1.58
N GLY A 40 18.11 0.67 -2.22
CA GLY A 40 18.18 -0.47 -3.13
C GLY A 40 18.63 -0.15 -4.56
N GLY A 41 18.64 1.12 -4.98
CA GLY A 41 19.07 1.53 -6.33
C GLY A 41 18.13 1.12 -7.48
N LYS A 42 17.21 0.18 -7.26
CA LYS A 42 16.25 -0.31 -8.25
C LYS A 42 15.28 0.79 -8.72
N PRO A 43 14.91 0.80 -10.02
CA PRO A 43 13.80 1.61 -10.52
C PRO A 43 12.51 1.34 -9.74
N LEU A 44 11.69 2.37 -9.55
CA LEU A 44 10.47 2.26 -8.76
C LEU A 44 9.48 1.24 -9.33
N GLU A 45 9.34 1.17 -10.66
CA GLU A 45 8.50 0.19 -11.36
C GLU A 45 8.89 -1.25 -11.02
N GLN A 46 10.20 -1.53 -10.97
CA GLN A 46 10.70 -2.85 -10.59
C GLN A 46 10.34 -3.17 -9.13
N VAL A 47 10.47 -2.20 -8.22
CA VAL A 47 10.05 -2.37 -6.82
C VAL A 47 8.55 -2.68 -6.74
N ILE A 48 7.71 -1.98 -7.52
CA ILE A 48 6.26 -2.22 -7.57
C ILE A 48 5.95 -3.62 -8.11
N LYS A 49 6.61 -4.02 -9.21
CA LYS A 49 6.46 -5.36 -9.80
C LYS A 49 6.80 -6.46 -8.81
N GLU A 50 7.87 -6.30 -8.04
CA GLU A 50 8.27 -7.25 -6.98
C GLU A 50 7.27 -7.29 -5.81
N LEU A 51 6.61 -6.18 -5.48
CA LEU A 51 5.62 -6.10 -4.41
C LEU A 51 4.27 -6.74 -4.79
N ASN A 52 3.84 -6.59 -6.04
CA ASN A 52 2.49 -6.93 -6.47
C ASN A 52 2.05 -8.37 -6.15
N PRO A 53 2.87 -9.43 -6.38
CA PRO A 53 2.49 -10.79 -6.02
C PRO A 53 2.18 -10.95 -4.53
N LEU A 54 2.97 -10.29 -3.67
CA LEU A 54 2.76 -10.31 -2.22
C LEU A 54 1.49 -9.55 -1.82
N LEU A 55 1.22 -8.41 -2.45
CA LEU A 55 0.00 -7.63 -2.20
C LEU A 55 -1.25 -8.43 -2.57
N ARG A 56 -1.27 -9.01 -3.78
CA ARG A 56 -2.37 -9.84 -4.29
C ARG A 56 -2.61 -11.08 -3.44
N GLY A 57 -1.56 -11.83 -3.11
CA GLY A 57 -1.69 -13.04 -2.30
C GLY A 57 -2.26 -12.74 -0.90
N PHE A 58 -1.84 -11.62 -0.30
CA PHE A 58 -2.32 -11.24 1.03
C PHE A 58 -3.77 -10.71 1.01
N SER A 59 -4.14 -9.90 0.01
CA SER A 59 -5.52 -9.42 -0.13
C SER A 59 -6.47 -10.60 -0.37
N GLN A 60 -6.10 -11.49 -1.29
CA GLN A 60 -6.91 -12.66 -1.64
C GLN A 60 -7.10 -13.62 -0.45
N TYR A 61 -6.04 -13.91 0.31
CA TYR A 61 -6.12 -14.81 1.46
C TYR A 61 -7.05 -14.29 2.56
N PHE A 62 -7.03 -12.98 2.81
CA PHE A 62 -7.83 -12.36 3.89
C PHE A 62 -9.12 -11.72 3.40
N ARG A 63 -9.57 -11.99 2.17
CA ARG A 63 -10.79 -11.43 1.58
C ARG A 63 -12.07 -11.73 2.37
N ILE A 64 -12.08 -12.80 3.16
CA ILE A 64 -13.21 -13.20 4.04
C ILE A 64 -13.33 -12.34 5.30
N ALA A 65 -12.30 -11.56 5.64
CA ALA A 65 -12.30 -10.67 6.79
C ALA A 65 -12.73 -9.25 6.38
N ASN A 66 -13.34 -8.51 7.32
CA ASN A 66 -13.58 -7.09 7.17
C ASN A 66 -12.22 -6.36 7.26
N THR A 67 -11.62 -6.11 6.10
CA THR A 67 -10.21 -5.69 5.97
C THR A 67 -10.01 -4.28 5.47
N ASP A 68 -11.07 -3.62 4.98
CA ASP A 68 -10.98 -2.35 4.27
C ASP A 68 -10.20 -1.29 5.05
N ARG A 69 -10.50 -1.13 6.34
CA ARG A 69 -9.80 -0.16 7.20
C ARG A 69 -8.32 -0.52 7.41
N ALA A 70 -8.00 -1.80 7.58
CA ALA A 70 -6.63 -2.26 7.79
C ALA A 70 -5.80 -2.14 6.48
N PHE A 71 -6.38 -2.54 5.36
CA PHE A 71 -5.78 -2.45 4.04
C PHE A 71 -5.59 -1.00 3.59
N ALA A 72 -6.56 -0.11 3.83
CA ALA A 72 -6.41 1.32 3.56
C ALA A 72 -5.22 1.94 4.33
N LYS A 73 -5.09 1.62 5.62
CA LYS A 73 -3.94 2.06 6.45
C LYS A 73 -2.61 1.56 5.89
N ILE A 74 -2.55 0.29 5.50
CA ILE A 74 -1.33 -0.31 4.93
C ILE A 74 -1.01 0.27 3.55
N ALA A 75 -2.00 0.44 2.69
CA ALA A 75 -1.85 1.02 1.36
C ALA A 75 -1.34 2.47 1.43
N GLY A 76 -1.88 3.29 2.34
CA GLY A 76 -1.40 4.66 2.57
C GLY A 76 0.05 4.69 3.05
N TRP A 77 0.40 3.82 4.01
CA TRP A 77 1.76 3.67 4.49
C TRP A 77 2.72 3.20 3.38
N LEU A 78 2.30 2.23 2.56
CA LEU A 78 3.09 1.68 1.46
C LEU A 78 3.35 2.74 0.39
N ARG A 79 2.32 3.49 -0.04
CA ARG A 79 2.48 4.60 -0.99
C ARG A 79 3.46 5.65 -0.46
N ARG A 80 3.43 5.98 0.84
CA ARG A 80 4.45 6.86 1.45
C ARG A 80 5.86 6.27 1.36
N ARG A 81 6.02 4.95 1.49
CA ARG A 81 7.33 4.28 1.28
C ARG A 81 7.82 4.38 -0.15
N LEU A 82 6.94 4.14 -1.12
CA LEU A 82 7.26 4.28 -2.53
C LEU A 82 7.64 5.73 -2.87
N ARG A 83 6.91 6.74 -2.34
CA ARG A 83 7.32 8.16 -2.43
C ARG A 83 8.72 8.39 -1.86
N SER A 84 9.01 7.82 -0.68
CA SER A 84 10.34 7.95 -0.07
C SER A 84 11.45 7.31 -0.91
N ILE A 85 11.18 6.20 -1.61
CA ILE A 85 12.12 5.58 -2.54
C ILE A 85 12.33 6.50 -3.74
N GLN A 86 11.25 7.00 -4.33
CA GLN A 86 11.33 7.87 -5.50
C GLN A 86 12.09 9.17 -5.22
N LEU A 87 11.83 9.82 -4.07
CA LEU A 87 12.61 10.98 -3.63
C LEU A 87 14.11 10.64 -3.55
N ARG A 88 14.46 9.48 -2.99
CA ARG A 88 15.85 9.02 -2.94
C ARG A 88 16.45 8.78 -4.33
N LEU A 89 15.69 8.17 -5.25
CA LEU A 89 16.13 7.94 -6.63
C LEU A 89 16.38 9.26 -7.37
N TRP A 90 15.58 10.29 -7.11
CA TRP A 90 15.79 11.62 -7.67
C TRP A 90 17.06 12.31 -7.16
N LYS A 91 17.53 11.98 -5.94
CA LYS A 91 18.74 12.49 -5.26
C LYS A 91 18.75 13.99 -4.99
N LYS A 92 18.41 14.83 -5.98
CA LYS A 92 18.40 16.30 -5.94
C LYS A 92 16.96 16.84 -6.00
N PRO A 93 16.62 17.89 -5.23
CA PRO A 93 15.29 18.53 -5.28
C PRO A 93 14.90 19.05 -6.66
N THR A 94 15.87 19.41 -7.49
CA THR A 94 15.65 19.90 -8.87
C THR A 94 14.89 18.89 -9.75
N ARG A 95 15.08 17.58 -9.54
CA ARG A 95 14.31 16.55 -10.26
C ARG A 95 12.84 16.54 -9.85
N LEU A 96 12.56 16.73 -8.56
CA LEU A 96 11.19 16.90 -8.04
C LEU A 96 10.57 18.17 -8.62
N HIS A 97 11.28 19.30 -8.59
CA HIS A 97 10.80 20.56 -9.16
C HIS A 97 10.50 20.46 -10.65
N ARG A 98 11.32 19.74 -11.42
CA ARG A 98 11.05 19.45 -12.83
C ARG A 98 9.75 18.65 -13.00
N ARG A 99 9.51 17.61 -12.18
CA ARG A 99 8.26 16.84 -12.21
C ARG A 99 7.06 17.71 -11.84
N LEU A 100 7.19 18.56 -10.83
CA LEU A 100 6.15 19.51 -10.43
C LEU A 100 5.80 20.46 -11.58
N LYS A 101 6.79 21.01 -12.28
CA LYS A 101 6.57 21.87 -13.46
C LYS A 101 5.85 21.12 -14.58
N GLN A 102 6.22 19.87 -14.85
CA GLN A 102 5.53 19.01 -15.84
C GLN A 102 4.06 18.75 -15.48
N LEU A 103 3.72 18.78 -14.19
CA LEU A 103 2.35 18.63 -13.69
C LEU A 103 1.62 19.97 -13.54
N GLY A 104 2.18 21.08 -14.05
CA GLY A 104 1.56 22.40 -14.01
C GLY A 104 1.66 23.14 -12.67
N TYR A 105 2.46 22.66 -11.71
CA TYR A 105 2.66 23.36 -10.43
C TYR A 105 3.47 24.65 -10.64
N LYS A 106 2.91 25.79 -10.22
CA LYS A 106 3.56 27.11 -10.35
C LYS A 106 4.56 27.37 -9.20
N PRO A 107 5.70 28.04 -9.45
CA PRO A 107 6.65 28.46 -8.40
C PRO A 107 5.97 29.32 -7.30
N PRO A 108 6.55 29.44 -6.09
CA PRO A 108 7.89 28.98 -5.69
C PRO A 108 7.94 27.50 -5.27
N PHE A 109 9.04 26.83 -5.61
CA PHE A 109 9.28 25.45 -5.18
C PHE A 109 10.12 25.41 -3.90
N ARG A 110 9.53 24.99 -2.77
CA ARG A 110 10.30 24.76 -1.55
C ARG A 110 11.26 23.58 -1.76
N SER A 111 12.55 23.80 -1.50
CA SER A 111 13.53 22.71 -1.46
C SER A 111 13.29 21.84 -0.23
N ILE A 112 13.08 20.54 -0.45
CA ILE A 112 12.91 19.55 0.62
C ILE A 112 14.04 18.52 0.54
N SER A 113 14.49 18.00 1.68
CA SER A 113 15.45 16.89 1.70
C SER A 113 14.86 15.64 1.03
N MET A 114 15.58 15.11 0.04
CA MET A 114 15.23 13.88 -0.69
C MET A 114 15.43 12.61 0.18
N THR A 115 16.11 12.73 1.31
CA THR A 115 16.50 11.63 2.20
C THR A 115 15.74 11.64 3.53
N SER A 116 14.74 12.50 3.73
CA SER A 116 13.93 12.50 4.95
C SER A 116 12.63 11.72 4.76
N TRP A 117 12.33 10.79 5.68
CA TRP A 117 11.05 10.08 5.72
C TRP A 117 9.86 11.02 5.92
N ARG A 118 10.07 12.15 6.62
CA ARG A 118 9.04 13.19 6.81
C ARG A 118 8.61 13.79 5.48
N ASN A 119 9.55 14.03 4.56
CA ASN A 119 9.29 14.69 3.29
C ASN A 119 8.50 13.83 2.28
N ALA A 120 8.47 12.50 2.47
CA ALA A 120 7.61 11.62 1.68
C ALA A 120 6.10 11.84 1.92
N ALA A 121 5.74 12.57 2.98
CA ALA A 121 4.37 13.02 3.27
C ALA A 121 4.18 14.53 3.03
N SER A 122 5.13 15.22 2.40
CA SER A 122 5.00 16.64 2.10
C SER A 122 3.95 16.89 1.00
N PRO A 123 3.28 18.05 0.98
CA PRO A 123 2.35 18.42 -0.09
C PRO A 123 2.98 18.32 -1.48
N LEU A 124 4.23 18.79 -1.62
CA LEU A 124 4.98 18.71 -2.88
C LEU A 124 5.20 17.27 -3.35
N ALA A 125 5.57 16.36 -2.44
CA ALA A 125 5.74 14.95 -2.78
C ALA A 125 4.41 14.27 -3.12
N SER A 126 3.33 14.59 -2.40
CA SER A 126 1.99 14.07 -2.70
C SER A 126 1.47 14.58 -4.05
N PHE A 127 1.71 15.84 -4.39
CA PHE A 127 1.33 16.42 -5.68
C PHE A 127 2.15 15.82 -6.83
N ALA A 128 3.47 15.67 -6.64
CA ALA A 128 4.35 15.10 -7.67
C ALA A 128 4.12 13.60 -7.93
N MET A 129 3.62 12.88 -6.91
CA MET A 129 3.37 11.44 -6.93
C MET A 129 1.99 11.15 -6.33
N PRO A 130 0.91 11.50 -7.06
CA PRO A 130 -0.45 11.26 -6.62
C PRO A 130 -0.73 9.75 -6.54
N ASN A 131 -1.82 9.37 -5.87
CA ASN A 131 -2.17 7.94 -5.77
C ASN A 131 -2.40 7.32 -7.16
N GLN A 132 -3.02 8.08 -8.08
CA GLN A 132 -3.23 7.64 -9.45
C GLN A 132 -1.93 7.28 -10.16
N TRP A 133 -0.88 8.08 -9.98
CA TRP A 133 0.43 7.79 -10.57
C TRP A 133 0.98 6.42 -10.14
N PHE A 134 0.74 5.98 -8.90
CA PHE A 134 1.13 4.63 -8.48
C PHE A 134 0.26 3.55 -9.14
N ASN A 135 -1.03 3.81 -9.35
CA ASN A 135 -1.93 2.91 -10.07
C ASN A 135 -1.48 2.76 -11.54
N ASP A 136 -1.08 3.86 -12.17
CA ASP A 136 -0.58 3.89 -13.56
C ASP A 136 0.74 3.11 -13.70
N LEU A 137 1.58 3.11 -12.65
CA LEU A 137 2.76 2.24 -12.56
C LEU A 137 2.44 0.78 -12.25
N GLY A 138 1.15 0.43 -12.15
CA GLY A 138 0.66 -0.92 -11.91
C GLY A 138 0.66 -1.36 -10.44
N LEU A 139 0.72 -0.45 -9.47
CA LEU A 139 0.60 -0.82 -8.05
C LEU A 139 -0.81 -1.37 -7.76
N VAL A 140 -0.86 -2.59 -7.23
CA VAL A 140 -2.13 -3.23 -6.86
C VAL A 140 -2.81 -2.47 -5.71
N ASN A 141 -4.09 -2.17 -5.89
CA ASN A 141 -4.91 -1.52 -4.88
C ASN A 141 -5.49 -2.56 -3.91
N LEU A 142 -4.92 -2.63 -2.70
CA LEU A 142 -5.39 -3.53 -1.64
C LEU A 142 -6.85 -3.31 -1.22
N ALA A 143 -7.45 -2.16 -1.52
CA ALA A 143 -8.79 -1.80 -1.05
C ALA A 143 -9.91 -2.08 -2.08
N HIS A 144 -9.60 -2.52 -3.30
CA HIS A 144 -10.58 -2.67 -4.39
C HIS A 144 -11.02 -4.11 -4.64
N ASP A 145 -10.38 -5.10 -4.00
CA ASP A 145 -10.85 -6.49 -4.06
C ASP A 145 -12.05 -6.60 -3.12
N ARG A 146 -13.28 -6.69 -3.64
CA ARG A 146 -14.52 -6.78 -2.83
C ARG A 146 -14.34 -7.82 -1.69
N THR A 147 -14.28 -7.34 -0.45
CA THR A 147 -14.11 -8.19 0.74
C THR A 147 -15.47 -8.48 1.39
N GLY A 148 -15.59 -9.60 2.11
CA GLY A 148 -16.83 -9.98 2.80
C GLY A 148 -17.73 -11.01 2.11
N TYR A 149 -17.30 -11.62 1.00
CA TYR A 149 -18.02 -12.77 0.45
C TYR A 149 -17.75 -14.02 1.28
N VAL A 150 -18.80 -14.56 1.90
CA VAL A 150 -18.82 -15.91 2.46
C VAL A 150 -18.61 -16.90 1.32
N PHE A 151 -17.94 -18.03 1.59
CA PHE A 151 -17.63 -19.06 0.59
C PHE A 151 -18.83 -19.54 -0.25
N SER A 152 -20.08 -19.38 0.21
CA SER A 152 -21.28 -19.78 -0.56
C SER A 152 -21.37 -19.08 -1.92
N ASN A 153 -20.97 -17.81 -2.01
CA ASN A 153 -21.09 -17.04 -3.26
C ASN A 153 -19.96 -17.34 -4.27
N TYR A 154 -18.96 -18.17 -3.91
CA TYR A 154 -17.93 -18.64 -4.85
C TYR A 154 -18.33 -19.92 -5.58
N ALA A 155 -19.31 -20.66 -5.08
CA ALA A 155 -19.72 -21.93 -5.67
C ALA A 155 -20.56 -21.73 -6.94
N GLU A 156 -21.25 -20.60 -7.09
CA GLU A 156 -22.17 -20.37 -8.21
C GLU A 156 -21.45 -20.11 -9.55
N TRP A 157 -20.22 -19.59 -9.54
CA TRP A 157 -19.49 -19.27 -10.78
C TRP A 157 -18.90 -20.49 -11.50
N LYS A 158 -18.97 -21.69 -10.90
CA LYS A 158 -18.51 -22.93 -11.54
C LYS A 158 -19.63 -23.73 -12.22
N TYR A 159 -20.87 -23.25 -12.17
CA TYR A 159 -22.04 -23.92 -12.74
C TYR A 159 -22.93 -23.01 -13.61
N ALA A 160 -22.38 -21.88 -14.09
CA ALA A 160 -23.03 -20.98 -15.04
C ALA A 160 -22.20 -20.87 -16.33
#